data_AF-A0A917NHM2-F1
#
_entry.id   AF-A0A917NHM2-F1
#
_cell.length_a   1.000
_cell.length_b   1.000
_cell.length_c   1.000
_cell.angle_alpha   90.00
_cell.angle_beta   90.00
_cell.angle_gamma   90.00
#
_symmetry.space_group_name_H-M   'P 1'
#
loop_
_entity.id
_entity.type
_entity.pdbx_description
1 polymer ?
#
loop_
_entity_poly.entity_id
_entity_poly.type
_entity_poly.pdbx_seq_one_letter_code
_entity_poly.pdbx_strand_id
1 'polypeptide(L)'
;MRWLRLYLVSGLVMLPIDAVWLTLTAEPIYRTHLGHLLREGFALGPAIAFYLLYLVGILVLAQLPAADWKGAMWRGAVFGLCAYGTYDLTNQATLRDWPTIVTVIDLVWGTVLTASVAALGYRLGTGRGG
;
A
#
# COMPACT_ATOMS: atom_id res chain seq x y z
N MET A 1 2.45 -19.20 14.64
CA MET A 1 1.70 -19.47 13.37
C MET A 1 0.72 -18.37 12.97
N ARG A 2 -0.03 -17.74 13.90
CA ARG A 2 -0.99 -16.66 13.57
C ARG A 2 -0.37 -15.51 12.76
N TRP A 3 0.79 -15.01 13.16
CA TRP A 3 1.42 -13.84 12.52
C TRP A 3 1.88 -14.14 11.09
N LEU A 4 2.49 -15.32 10.89
CA LEU A 4 2.87 -15.79 9.56
C LEU A 4 1.65 -15.93 8.64
N ARG A 5 0.52 -16.45 9.15
CA ARG A 5 -0.72 -16.52 8.37
C ARG A 5 -1.24 -15.14 7.98
N LEU A 6 -1.31 -14.20 8.92
CA LEU A 6 -1.73 -12.83 8.64
C LEU A 6 -0.85 -12.18 7.57
N TYR A 7 0.47 -12.33 7.69
CA TYR A 7 1.44 -11.82 6.73
C TYR A 7 1.23 -12.40 5.32
N LEU A 8 1.19 -13.73 5.20
CA LEU A 8 1.05 -14.40 3.91
C LEU A 8 -0.30 -14.10 3.26
N VAL A 9 -1.39 -14.12 4.03
CA VAL A 9 -2.73 -13.80 3.52
C VAL A 9 -2.82 -12.34 3.09
N SER A 10 -2.21 -11.42 3.83
CA SER A 10 -2.16 -10.00 3.44
C SER A 10 -1.38 -9.81 2.14
N GLY A 11 -0.25 -10.53 1.97
CA GLY A 11 0.48 -10.54 0.70
C GLY A 11 -0.36 -11.06 -0.47
N LEU A 12 -1.08 -12.16 -0.26
CA LEU A 12 -1.99 -12.72 -1.28
C LEU A 12 -3.16 -11.81 -1.63
N VAL A 13 -3.60 -10.95 -0.71
CA VAL A 13 -4.62 -9.93 -0.98
C VAL A 13 -4.02 -8.71 -1.68
N MET A 14 -2.87 -8.23 -1.21
CA MET A 14 -2.25 -6.99 -1.68
C MET A 14 -1.72 -7.11 -3.11
N LEU A 15 -0.95 -8.17 -3.40
CA LEU A 15 -0.25 -8.30 -4.67
C LEU A 15 -1.18 -8.29 -5.89
N PRO A 16 -2.32 -9.01 -5.92
CA PRO A 16 -3.22 -8.97 -7.07
C PRO A 16 -3.91 -7.61 -7.22
N ILE A 17 -4.36 -7.01 -6.11
CA ILE A 17 -5.05 -5.70 -6.14
C ILE A 17 -4.09 -4.64 -6.67
N ASP A 18 -2.86 -4.62 -6.17
CA ASP A 18 -1.86 -3.63 -6.57
C ASP A 18 -1.35 -3.87 -7.99
N ALA A 19 -1.20 -5.14 -8.43
CA ALA A 19 -0.86 -5.44 -9.82
C ALA A 19 -1.91 -4.90 -10.82
N VAL A 20 -3.20 -5.01 -10.48
CA VAL A 20 -4.28 -4.45 -11.30
C VAL A 20 -4.20 -2.92 -11.34
N TRP A 21 -3.97 -2.27 -10.20
CA TRP A 21 -3.81 -0.82 -10.16
C TRP A 21 -2.61 -0.32 -10.95
N LEU A 22 -1.45 -0.96 -10.75
CA LEU A 22 -0.21 -0.57 -11.40
C LEU A 22 -0.32 -0.67 -12.93
N THR A 23 -0.93 -1.75 -13.43
CA THR A 23 -1.06 -1.99 -14.87
C THR A 23 -2.15 -1.15 -15.53
N LEU A 24 -3.31 -0.99 -14.90
CA LEU A 24 -4.46 -0.33 -15.52
C LEU A 24 -4.50 1.18 -15.26
N THR A 25 -3.88 1.67 -14.19
CA THR A 25 -4.07 3.05 -13.76
C THR A 25 -2.75 3.77 -13.50
N ALA A 26 -1.86 3.22 -12.67
CA ALA A 26 -0.64 3.91 -12.30
C ALA A 26 0.30 4.10 -13.50
N GLU A 27 0.53 3.06 -14.31
CA GLU A 27 1.45 3.13 -15.45
C GLU A 27 1.05 4.22 -16.46
N PRO A 28 -0.19 4.31 -16.97
CA PRO A 28 -0.59 5.39 -17.86
C PRO A 28 -0.43 6.80 -17.23
N ILE A 29 -0.87 6.97 -15.98
CA ILE A 29 -0.82 8.26 -15.27
C ILE A 29 0.64 8.69 -15.05
N TYR A 30 1.48 7.78 -14.56
CA TYR A 30 2.88 8.07 -14.27
C TYR A 30 3.67 8.32 -15.55
N ARG A 31 3.43 7.58 -16.64
CA ARG A 31 4.08 7.89 -17.92
C ARG A 31 3.69 9.28 -18.43
N THR A 32 2.43 9.66 -18.25
CA THR A 32 1.90 10.96 -18.69
C THR A 32 2.47 12.12 -17.88
N HIS A 33 2.54 11.97 -16.56
CA HIS A 33 2.87 13.08 -15.66
C HIS A 33 4.31 13.06 -15.13
N LEU A 34 4.91 11.88 -15.00
CA LEU A 34 6.24 11.66 -14.43
C LEU A 34 7.22 11.05 -15.44
N GLY A 35 6.86 10.93 -16.73
CA GLY A 35 7.64 10.20 -17.73
C GLY A 35 9.12 10.60 -17.81
N HIS A 36 9.44 11.87 -17.59
CA HIS A 36 10.81 12.39 -17.57
C HIS A 36 11.62 12.00 -16.31
N LEU A 37 10.94 11.63 -15.22
CA LEU A 37 11.54 11.13 -13.97
C LEU A 37 11.57 9.61 -13.90
N LEU A 38 10.77 8.93 -14.73
CA LEU A 38 10.70 7.47 -14.72
C LEU A 38 12.01 6.87 -15.23
N ARG A 39 12.51 5.91 -14.45
CA ARG A 39 13.61 5.03 -14.86
C ARG A 39 13.23 4.25 -16.11
N GLU A 40 14.22 3.98 -16.96
CA GLU A 40 14.13 2.96 -18.00
C GLU A 40 14.07 1.55 -17.38
N GLY A 41 12.92 0.90 -17.48
CA GLY A 41 12.68 -0.47 -17.02
C GLY A 41 12.37 -0.60 -15.53
N PHE A 42 12.17 -1.84 -15.07
CA PHE A 42 11.69 -2.12 -13.71
C PHE A 42 12.83 -2.48 -12.75
N ALA A 43 12.87 -1.85 -11.56
CA ALA A 43 13.86 -2.16 -10.53
C ALA A 43 13.32 -3.22 -9.56
N LEU A 44 13.55 -4.50 -9.87
CA LEU A 44 12.96 -5.62 -9.13
C LEU A 44 13.39 -5.66 -7.64
N GLY A 45 14.66 -5.37 -7.33
CA GLY A 45 15.19 -5.42 -5.97
C GLY A 45 14.47 -4.48 -4.99
N PRO A 46 14.44 -3.16 -5.26
CA PRO A 46 13.67 -2.21 -4.47
C PRO A 46 12.18 -2.54 -4.36
N ALA A 47 11.56 -3.04 -5.45
CA ALA A 47 10.16 -3.43 -5.43
C ALA A 47 9.90 -4.58 -4.45
N ILE A 48 10.70 -5.66 -4.49
CA ILE A 48 10.58 -6.78 -3.55
C ILE A 48 10.79 -6.30 -2.11
N ALA A 49 11.81 -5.48 -1.87
CA ALA A 49 12.08 -4.94 -0.54
C ALA A 49 10.91 -4.11 -0.01
N PHE A 50 10.31 -3.25 -0.86
CA PHE A 50 9.11 -2.50 -0.53
C PHE A 50 7.96 -3.42 -0.09
N TYR A 51 7.59 -4.42 -0.91
CA TYR A 51 6.47 -5.30 -0.58
C TYR A 51 6.68 -6.04 0.75
N LEU A 52 7.88 -6.56 0.98
CA LEU A 52 8.20 -7.26 2.23
C LEU A 52 8.10 -6.33 3.44
N LEU A 53 8.70 -5.14 3.37
CA LEU A 53 8.68 -4.17 4.46
C LEU A 53 7.27 -3.60 4.70
N TYR A 54 6.54 -3.31 3.63
CA TYR A 54 5.20 -2.74 3.71
C TYR A 54 4.22 -3.72 4.37
N LEU A 55 4.30 -5.01 4.01
CA LEU A 55 3.51 -6.06 4.65
C LEU A 55 3.85 -6.23 6.13
N VAL A 56 5.12 -6.04 6.54
CA VAL A 56 5.50 -6.00 7.96
C VAL A 56 4.82 -4.81 8.65
N GLY A 57 4.81 -3.63 8.02
CA GLY A 57 4.11 -2.45 8.52
C GLY A 57 2.61 -2.70 8.74
N ILE A 58 1.92 -3.27 7.75
CA ILE A 58 0.50 -3.64 7.87
C ILE A 58 0.29 -4.62 9.03
N LEU A 59 1.13 -5.66 9.12
CA LEU A 59 1.02 -6.65 10.18
C LEU A 59 1.17 -5.99 11.56
N VAL A 60 2.26 -5.27 11.78
CA VAL A 60 2.66 -4.76 13.10
C VAL A 60 1.82 -3.57 13.54
N LEU A 61 1.52 -2.64 12.64
CA LEU A 61 0.85 -1.39 12.98
C LEU A 61 -0.67 -1.47 12.86
N ALA A 62 -1.18 -2.29 11.93
CA ALA A 62 -2.61 -2.40 11.67
C ALA A 62 -3.24 -3.66 12.27
N GLN A 63 -2.68 -4.84 11.99
CA GLN A 63 -3.36 -6.11 12.29
C GLN A 63 -3.12 -6.64 13.72
N LEU A 64 -1.89 -6.63 14.20
CA LEU A 64 -1.55 -7.12 15.54
C LEU A 64 -2.26 -6.36 16.68
N PRO A 65 -2.36 -5.01 16.67
CA PRO A 65 -3.03 -4.27 17.73
C PRO A 65 -4.55 -4.13 17.52
N ALA A 66 -5.12 -4.74 16.48
CA ALA A 66 -6.55 -4.70 16.22
C ALA A 66 -7.29 -5.77 17.01
N ALA A 67 -8.43 -5.39 17.59
CA ALA A 67 -9.36 -6.32 18.23
C ALA A 67 -10.23 -7.05 17.21
N ASP A 68 -10.65 -6.34 16.15
CA ASP A 68 -11.47 -6.86 15.07
C ASP A 68 -10.98 -6.34 13.71
N TRP A 69 -11.62 -6.80 12.63
CA TRP A 69 -11.27 -6.40 11.27
C TRP A 69 -11.52 -4.90 11.01
N LYS A 70 -12.45 -4.25 11.73
CA LYS A 70 -12.73 -2.81 11.58
C LYS A 70 -11.57 -1.98 12.16
N GLY A 71 -11.06 -2.39 13.32
CA GLY A 71 -9.86 -1.82 13.92
C GLY A 71 -8.65 -1.98 13.02
N ALA A 72 -8.47 -3.16 12.40
CA ALA A 72 -7.41 -3.39 11.43
C ALA A 72 -7.57 -2.49 10.19
N MET A 73 -8.79 -2.37 9.67
CA MET A 73 -9.12 -1.50 8.52
C MET A 73 -8.76 -0.04 8.80
N TRP A 74 -9.20 0.51 9.94
CA TRP A 74 -8.94 1.91 10.29
C TRP A 74 -7.45 2.19 10.49
N ARG A 75 -6.75 1.33 11.23
CA ARG A 75 -5.29 1.45 11.41
C ARG A 75 -4.55 1.32 10.08
N GLY A 76 -5.00 0.42 9.21
CA GLY A 76 -4.48 0.26 7.85
C GLY A 76 -4.70 1.51 6.99
N ALA A 77 -5.87 2.14 7.07
CA ALA A 77 -6.15 3.39 6.37
C ALA A 77 -5.19 4.50 6.81
N VAL A 78 -5.01 4.69 8.11
CA VAL A 78 -4.08 5.69 8.66
C VAL A 78 -2.64 5.39 8.25
N PHE A 79 -2.20 4.13 8.37
CA PHE A 79 -0.86 3.73 7.96
C PHE A 79 -0.62 3.98 6.47
N GLY A 80 -1.57 3.61 5.61
CA GLY A 80 -1.49 3.84 4.17
C GLY A 80 -1.44 5.31 3.80
N LEU A 81 -2.31 6.13 4.40
CA LEU A 81 -2.31 7.58 4.22
C LEU A 81 -0.95 8.19 4.59
N CYS A 82 -0.38 7.79 5.73
CA CYS A 82 0.93 8.28 6.16
C CYS A 82 2.06 7.80 5.23
N ALA A 83 2.05 6.54 4.80
CA ALA A 83 3.11 6.00 3.97
C ALA A 83 3.14 6.64 2.58
N TYR A 84 1.99 6.69 1.90
CA TYR A 84 1.87 7.33 0.60
C TYR A 84 2.08 8.85 0.73
N GLY A 85 1.52 9.47 1.77
CA GLY A 85 1.74 10.90 2.02
C GLY A 85 3.20 11.24 2.30
N THR A 86 3.94 10.37 2.97
CA THR A 86 5.39 10.57 3.17
C THR A 86 6.13 10.60 1.84
N TYR A 87 5.75 9.79 0.86
CA TYR A 87 6.36 9.82 -0.46
C TYR A 87 5.88 11.04 -1.27
N ASP A 88 4.57 11.14 -1.50
CA ASP A 88 3.98 12.13 -2.41
C ASP A 88 4.09 13.56 -1.93
N LEU A 89 3.81 13.82 -0.64
CA LEU A 89 3.87 15.19 -0.10
C LEU A 89 5.33 15.65 0.07
N THR A 90 6.25 14.74 0.37
CA THR A 90 7.68 15.09 0.40
C THR A 90 8.18 15.41 -1.01
N ASN A 91 7.80 14.62 -2.02
CA ASN A 91 8.13 14.94 -3.41
C ASN A 91 7.50 16.27 -3.84
N GLN A 92 6.25 16.54 -3.45
CA GLN A 92 5.61 17.83 -3.74
C GLN A 92 6.30 19.02 -3.05
N ALA A 93 6.94 18.80 -1.90
CA ALA A 93 7.71 19.82 -1.20
C ALA A 93 9.15 20.00 -1.75
N THR A 94 9.73 18.97 -2.38
CA THR A 94 11.15 18.94 -2.74
C THR A 94 11.44 19.01 -4.23
N LEU A 95 10.50 18.58 -5.09
CA LEU A 95 10.62 18.58 -6.54
C LEU A 95 9.81 19.73 -7.15
N ARG A 96 10.40 20.41 -8.15
CA ARG A 96 9.82 21.63 -8.73
C ARG A 96 8.48 21.41 -9.43
N ASP A 97 8.37 20.34 -10.21
CA ASP A 97 7.24 20.11 -11.12
C ASP A 97 6.46 18.84 -10.75
N TRP A 98 6.33 18.55 -9.46
CA TRP A 98 5.57 17.39 -8.99
C TRP A 98 4.04 17.57 -9.23
N PRO A 99 3.37 16.68 -9.97
CA PRO A 99 1.95 16.82 -10.30
C PRO A 99 1.05 16.55 -9.10
N THR A 100 0.28 17.55 -8.65
CA THR A 100 -0.69 17.40 -7.54
C THR A 100 -1.70 16.27 -7.77
N ILE A 101 -2.06 16.00 -9.03
CA ILE A 101 -2.99 14.91 -9.36
C ILE A 101 -2.44 13.54 -8.98
N VAL A 102 -1.12 13.33 -9.11
CA VAL A 102 -0.46 12.08 -8.68
C VAL A 102 -0.59 11.95 -7.17
N THR A 103 -0.23 12.99 -6.41
CA THR A 103 -0.37 13.02 -4.95
C THR A 103 -1.79 12.67 -4.50
N VAL A 104 -2.81 13.31 -5.05
CA VAL A 104 -4.20 13.09 -4.61
C VAL A 104 -4.64 11.66 -4.89
N ILE A 105 -4.34 11.14 -6.08
CA ILE A 105 -4.71 9.78 -6.48
C ILE A 105 -3.98 8.76 -5.60
N ASP A 106 -2.69 8.94 -5.37
CA ASP A 106 -1.86 8.01 -4.60
C ASP A 106 -2.21 8.03 -3.11
N LEU A 107 -2.55 9.18 -2.54
CA LEU A 107 -3.06 9.26 -1.17
C LEU A 107 -4.38 8.48 -1.01
N VAL A 108 -5.32 8.66 -1.93
CA VAL A 108 -6.61 7.96 -1.90
C VAL A 108 -6.40 6.47 -2.09
N TRP A 109 -5.63 6.07 -3.12
CA TRP A 109 -5.34 4.67 -3.42
C TRP A 109 -4.61 4.00 -2.27
N GLY A 110 -3.52 4.59 -1.78
CA GLY A 110 -2.72 4.06 -0.68
C GLY A 110 -3.53 3.85 0.59
N THR A 111 -4.44 4.78 0.90
CA THR A 111 -5.39 4.66 2.02
C THR A 111 -6.34 3.47 1.80
N VAL A 112 -7.00 3.40 0.64
CA VAL A 112 -8.00 2.37 0.33
C VAL A 112 -7.37 0.98 0.23
N LEU A 113 -6.24 0.86 -0.46
CA LEU A 113 -5.49 -0.39 -0.61
C LEU A 113 -5.08 -0.93 0.76
N THR A 114 -4.41 -0.10 1.57
CA THR A 114 -3.86 -0.54 2.86
C THR A 114 -4.97 -0.88 3.85
N ALA A 115 -6.07 -0.11 3.86
CA ALA A 115 -7.26 -0.43 4.64
C ALA A 115 -7.88 -1.78 4.24
N SER A 116 -8.00 -2.02 2.92
CA SER A 116 -8.58 -3.25 2.37
C SER A 116 -7.71 -4.47 2.69
N VAL A 117 -6.40 -4.35 2.48
CA VAL A 117 -5.43 -5.41 2.80
C VAL A 117 -5.42 -5.71 4.29
N ALA A 118 -5.40 -4.68 5.15
CA ALA A 118 -5.44 -4.87 6.59
C ALA A 118 -6.72 -5.59 7.04
N ALA A 119 -7.88 -5.16 6.54
CA ALA A 119 -9.19 -5.72 6.87
C ALA A 119 -9.36 -7.18 6.40
N LEU A 120 -9.09 -7.44 5.12
CA LEU A 120 -9.25 -8.76 4.50
C LEU A 120 -8.18 -9.72 5.03
N GLY A 121 -6.94 -9.27 5.14
CA GLY A 121 -5.84 -10.02 5.73
C GLY A 121 -6.14 -10.44 7.17
N TYR A 122 -6.73 -9.54 7.97
CA TYR A 122 -7.18 -9.85 9.31
C TYR A 122 -8.29 -10.91 9.29
N ARG A 123 -9.42 -10.65 8.61
CA ARG A 123 -10.58 -11.57 8.58
C ARG A 123 -10.21 -12.98 8.13
N LEU A 124 -9.42 -13.08 7.07
CA LEU A 124 -9.04 -14.35 6.48
C LEU A 124 -7.93 -15.05 7.30
N GLY A 125 -7.04 -14.28 7.94
CA GLY A 125 -5.92 -14.80 8.71
C GLY A 125 -6.22 -15.17 10.17
N THR A 126 -7.28 -14.62 10.78
CA THR A 126 -7.71 -14.96 12.15
C THR A 126 -8.69 -16.14 12.24
N GLY A 127 -9.36 -16.51 11.13
CA GLY A 127 -10.39 -17.54 11.13
C GLY A 127 -11.72 -17.07 11.76
N ARG A 128 -12.80 -17.85 11.57
CA ARG A 128 -14.22 -17.54 11.86
C ARG A 128 -14.61 -17.17 13.32
N GLY A 129 -13.66 -16.91 14.21
CA GLY A 129 -13.92 -16.65 15.64
C GLY A 129 -13.26 -15.39 16.23
N GLY A 130 -12.81 -14.45 15.39
CA GLY A 130 -12.25 -13.16 15.82
C GLY A 130 -13.07 -11.98 15.36
#